data_AF-A0A494X7A8-F1
#
_entry.id   AF-A0A494X7A8-F1
#
_cell.length_a   1.000
_cell.length_b   1.000
_cell.length_c   1.000
_cell.angle_alpha   90.00
_cell.angle_beta   90.00
_cell.angle_gamma   90.00
#
_symmetry.space_group_name_H-M   'P 1'
#
loop_
_entity.id
_entity.type
_entity.pdbx_description
1 polymer ?
#
loop_
_entity_poly.entity_id
_entity_poly.type
_entity_poly.pdbx_seq_one_letter_code
_entity_poly.pdbx_strand_id
1 'polypeptide(L)'
;MKKVIQVFAVIFVFMLLVGCQSKNKEPVILFKDENKEVILTNLDLTTMKVVSFLDPENQGARGLYIEFKNKDKLEQITTKNLNKSIQIYYRDQLITTQYINHVIKGNNLGFNEMNEGTLKQFENILNAEHI
;
A
#
# COMPACT_ATOMS: atom_id res chain seq x y z
N MET A 1 -36.74 43.29 -6.46
CA MET A 1 -36.68 41.86 -6.85
C MET A 1 -35.29 41.37 -7.29
N LYS A 2 -34.41 42.21 -7.88
CA LYS A 2 -33.05 41.80 -8.29
C LYS A 2 -32.11 41.38 -7.15
N LYS A 3 -32.28 41.90 -5.92
CA LYS A 3 -31.42 41.59 -4.77
C LYS A 3 -31.71 40.24 -4.09
N VAL A 4 -32.91 39.68 -4.25
CA VAL A 4 -33.31 38.40 -3.62
C VAL A 4 -32.76 37.20 -4.39
N ILE A 5 -32.67 37.33 -5.73
CA ILE A 5 -32.12 36.30 -6.62
C ILE A 5 -30.61 36.10 -6.38
N GLN A 6 -29.90 37.15 -6.00
CA GLN A 6 -28.45 37.11 -5.79
C GLN A 6 -28.04 36.38 -4.50
N VAL A 7 -28.89 36.38 -3.48
CA VAL A 7 -28.62 35.68 -2.20
C VAL A 7 -28.78 34.16 -2.35
N PHE A 8 -29.74 33.71 -3.17
CA PHE A 8 -29.94 32.28 -3.44
C PHE A 8 -28.78 31.65 -4.23
N ALA A 9 -28.16 32.39 -5.15
CA ALA A 9 -27.03 31.90 -5.93
C ALA A 9 -25.78 31.61 -5.06
N VAL A 10 -25.56 32.39 -3.99
CA VAL A 10 -24.40 32.21 -3.10
C VAL A 10 -24.57 31.00 -2.19
N ILE A 11 -25.80 30.71 -1.73
CA ILE A 11 -26.08 29.54 -0.87
C ILE A 11 -25.96 28.22 -1.64
N PHE A 12 -26.34 28.21 -2.92
CA PHE A 12 -26.27 26.99 -3.75
C PHE A 12 -24.82 26.56 -4.06
N VAL A 13 -23.89 27.52 -4.17
CA VAL A 13 -22.45 27.24 -4.36
C VAL A 13 -21.81 26.67 -3.10
N PHE A 14 -22.26 27.08 -1.91
CA PHE A 14 -21.78 26.49 -0.65
C PHE A 14 -22.30 25.07 -0.39
N MET A 15 -23.52 24.74 -0.87
CA MET A 15 -24.06 23.37 -0.74
C MET A 15 -23.36 22.35 -1.63
N LEU A 16 -22.73 22.77 -2.74
CA LEU A 16 -21.95 21.89 -3.62
C LEU A 16 -20.58 21.51 -3.02
N LEU A 17 -20.08 22.24 -2.01
CA LEU A 17 -18.81 21.94 -1.33
C LEU A 17 -18.95 20.90 -0.20
N VAL A 18 -20.17 20.60 0.24
CA VAL A 18 -20.43 19.62 1.32
C VAL A 18 -20.60 18.19 0.79
N GLY A 19 -20.64 18.03 -0.54
CA GLY A 19 -20.99 16.79 -1.22
C GLY A 19 -19.80 15.96 -1.72
N CYS A 20 -18.82 15.64 -0.87
CA CYS A 20 -17.99 14.42 -1.05
C CYS A 20 -17.04 14.19 0.14
N GLN A 21 -17.56 13.99 1.35
CA GLN A 21 -16.80 13.26 2.37
C GLN A 21 -17.22 11.79 2.33
N SER A 22 -16.92 11.10 1.23
CA SER A 22 -16.69 9.67 1.37
C SER A 22 -15.45 9.55 2.26
N LYS A 23 -15.60 8.89 3.41
CA LYS A 23 -14.46 8.47 4.24
C LYS A 23 -13.63 7.46 3.44
N ASN A 24 -12.92 7.91 2.42
CA ASN A 24 -11.88 7.11 1.80
C ASN A 24 -10.82 6.92 2.87
N LYS A 25 -10.65 5.69 3.33
CA LYS A 25 -9.62 5.31 4.28
C LYS A 25 -8.29 5.68 3.63
N GLU A 26 -7.59 6.67 4.18
CA GLU A 26 -6.30 7.10 3.65
C GLU A 26 -5.34 5.90 3.65
N PRO A 27 -4.52 5.74 2.59
CA PRO A 27 -3.56 4.66 2.54
C PRO A 27 -2.51 4.84 3.64
N VAL A 28 -2.31 3.80 4.44
CA VAL A 28 -1.37 3.79 5.58
C VAL A 28 -0.11 2.99 5.29
N ILE A 29 -0.12 2.08 4.31
CA ILE A 29 1.11 1.44 3.82
C ILE A 29 1.37 1.94 2.42
N LEU A 30 2.58 2.46 2.20
CA LEU A 30 3.02 3.02 0.93
C LEU A 30 4.23 2.25 0.43
N PHE A 31 4.18 1.82 -0.82
CA PHE A 31 5.34 1.29 -1.54
C PHE A 31 5.86 2.43 -2.41
N LYS A 32 7.11 2.82 -2.18
CA LYS A 32 7.77 3.91 -2.90
C LYS A 32 8.95 3.39 -3.70
N ASP A 33 9.21 4.01 -4.84
CA ASP A 33 10.42 3.74 -5.62
C ASP A 33 11.65 4.47 -5.03
N GLU A 34 12.79 4.40 -5.73
CA GLU A 34 14.04 5.07 -5.35
C GLU A 34 13.93 6.60 -5.31
N ASN A 35 13.00 7.18 -6.08
CA ASN A 35 12.73 8.61 -6.14
C ASN A 35 11.68 9.06 -5.10
N LYS A 36 11.26 8.14 -4.22
CA LYS A 36 10.20 8.34 -3.21
C LYS A 36 8.80 8.54 -3.80
N GLU A 37 8.59 8.21 -5.08
CA GLU A 37 7.26 8.24 -5.69
C GLU A 37 6.43 7.06 -5.22
N VAL A 38 5.17 7.29 -4.83
CA VAL A 38 4.26 6.21 -4.41
C VAL A 38 3.81 5.42 -5.65
N ILE A 39 4.14 4.12 -5.67
CA ILE A 39 3.83 3.21 -6.78
C ILE A 39 2.71 2.22 -6.44
N LEU A 40 2.60 1.79 -5.18
CA LEU A 40 1.52 0.95 -4.64
C LEU A 40 1.13 1.41 -3.24
N THR A 41 -0.07 1.04 -2.81
CA THR A 41 -0.57 1.31 -1.45
C THR A 41 -1.27 0.07 -0.86
N ASN A 42 -1.58 0.08 0.44
CA ASN A 42 -2.45 -0.96 1.03
C ASN A 42 -3.82 -1.08 0.36
N LEU A 43 -4.30 -0.03 -0.33
CA LEU A 43 -5.57 -0.08 -1.05
C LEU A 43 -5.50 -0.97 -2.31
N ASP A 44 -4.29 -1.25 -2.81
CA ASP A 44 -4.05 -2.16 -3.92
C ASP A 44 -3.97 -3.63 -3.48
N LEU A 45 -4.01 -3.90 -2.17
CA LEU A 45 -3.80 -5.22 -1.59
C LEU A 45 -5.11 -5.94 -1.31
N THR A 46 -5.14 -7.23 -1.60
CA THR A 46 -6.17 -8.15 -1.12
C THR A 46 -5.86 -8.60 0.30
N THR A 47 -4.58 -8.88 0.60
CA THR A 47 -4.16 -9.25 1.95
C THR A 47 -2.66 -9.01 2.15
N MET A 48 -2.24 -8.84 3.39
CA MET A 48 -0.85 -8.82 3.81
C MET A 48 -0.73 -9.57 5.13
N LYS A 49 0.18 -10.55 5.21
CA LYS A 49 0.31 -11.42 6.39
C LYS A 49 1.76 -11.78 6.64
N VAL A 50 2.14 -11.85 7.91
CA VAL A 50 3.39 -12.52 8.30
C VAL A 50 3.14 -14.02 8.29
N VAL A 51 3.93 -14.76 7.52
CA VAL A 51 3.79 -16.21 7.33
C VAL A 51 5.10 -16.92 7.64
N SER A 52 5.02 -18.20 8.00
CA SER A 52 6.19 -19.09 8.04
C SER A 52 6.27 -19.81 6.70
N PHE A 53 7.33 -19.57 5.95
CA PHE A 53 7.60 -20.31 4.72
C PHE A 53 8.17 -21.67 5.13
N LEU A 54 7.41 -22.73 4.85
CA LEU A 54 7.84 -24.10 5.07
C LEU A 54 8.80 -24.49 3.94
N ASP A 55 10.02 -23.98 4.00
CA ASP A 55 11.12 -24.48 3.19
C ASP A 55 11.81 -25.63 3.96
N PRO A 56 11.93 -26.84 3.36
CA PRO A 56 12.64 -27.97 3.97
C PRO A 56 14.07 -27.67 4.43
N GLU A 57 14.75 -26.69 3.82
CA GLU A 57 16.11 -26.29 4.21
C GLU A 57 16.12 -25.20 5.29
N ASN A 58 15.04 -24.41 5.38
CA ASN A 58 14.97 -23.17 6.14
C ASN A 58 13.90 -23.24 7.23
N GLN A 59 14.03 -24.25 8.11
CA GLN A 59 13.20 -24.57 9.30
C GLN A 59 12.33 -23.41 9.84
N GLY A 60 11.19 -23.15 9.20
CA GLY A 60 10.23 -22.15 9.66
C GLY A 60 10.64 -20.68 9.48
N ALA A 61 11.46 -20.36 8.48
CA ALA A 61 11.81 -18.98 8.15
C ALA A 61 10.53 -18.15 7.95
N ARG A 62 10.39 -17.09 8.75
CA ARG A 62 9.24 -16.19 8.70
C ARG A 62 9.49 -15.09 7.67
N GLY A 63 8.42 -14.60 7.07
CA GLY A 63 8.50 -13.45 6.20
C GLY A 63 7.14 -12.85 5.90
N LEU A 64 7.09 -11.95 4.93
CA LEU A 64 5.88 -11.22 4.58
C LEU A 64 5.29 -11.76 3.28
N TYR A 65 4.04 -12.20 3.34
CA TYR A 65 3.23 -12.52 2.17
C TYR A 65 2.31 -11.33 1.87
N ILE A 66 2.33 -10.88 0.62
CA ILE A 66 1.49 -9.79 0.12
C ILE A 66 0.73 -10.29 -1.09
N GLU A 67 -0.58 -10.10 -1.12
CA GLU A 67 -1.43 -10.38 -2.27
C GLU A 67 -2.07 -9.09 -2.77
N PHE A 68 -2.03 -8.89 -4.08
CA PHE A 68 -2.52 -7.72 -4.78
C PHE A 68 -3.85 -8.02 -5.47
N LYS A 69 -4.70 -6.99 -5.56
CA LYS A 69 -6.00 -7.06 -6.27
C LYS A 69 -5.84 -7.20 -7.78
N ASN A 70 -4.77 -6.61 -8.33
CA ASN A 70 -4.53 -6.55 -9.77
C ASN A 70 -3.10 -7.04 -10.09
N LYS A 71 -3.01 -8.23 -10.69
CA LYS A 71 -1.74 -8.85 -11.11
C LYS A 71 -1.03 -8.06 -12.21
N ASP A 72 -1.77 -7.48 -13.15
CA ASP A 72 -1.19 -6.76 -14.30
C ASP A 72 -0.52 -5.47 -13.82
N LYS A 73 -1.09 -4.81 -12.80
CA LYS A 73 -0.47 -3.67 -12.12
C LYS A 73 0.84 -4.07 -11.42
N LEU A 74 0.85 -5.21 -10.72
CA LEU A 74 2.07 -5.71 -10.07
C LEU A 74 3.16 -6.04 -11.10
N GLU A 75 2.81 -6.71 -12.20
CA GLU A 75 3.73 -7.03 -13.29
C GLU A 75 4.33 -5.78 -13.93
N GLN A 76 3.49 -4.77 -14.22
CA GLN A 76 3.95 -3.48 -14.75
C GLN A 76 4.92 -2.77 -13.80
N ILE A 77 4.61 -2.75 -12.50
CA ILE A 77 5.44 -2.06 -11.50
C ILE A 77 6.76 -2.79 -11.30
N THR A 78 6.75 -4.12 -11.22
CA THR A 78 7.99 -4.91 -11.08
C THR A 78 8.84 -4.86 -12.35
N THR A 79 8.23 -4.75 -13.53
CA THR A 79 8.94 -4.50 -14.80
C THR A 79 9.61 -3.13 -14.81
N LYS A 80 8.89 -2.06 -14.45
CA LYS A 80 9.42 -0.69 -14.41
C LYS A 80 10.54 -0.52 -13.36
N ASN A 81 10.47 -1.29 -12.28
CA ASN A 81 11.41 -1.22 -11.16
C ASN A 81 12.38 -2.42 -11.10
N LEU A 82 12.58 -3.12 -12.22
CA LEU A 82 13.54 -4.22 -12.28
C LEU A 82 14.96 -3.71 -11.98
N ASN A 83 15.68 -4.45 -11.14
CA ASN A 83 17.00 -4.10 -10.61
C ASN A 83 17.01 -2.82 -9.76
N LYS A 84 15.87 -2.46 -9.17
CA LYS A 84 15.73 -1.32 -8.27
C LYS A 84 15.17 -1.74 -6.92
N SER A 85 15.32 -0.85 -5.96
CA SER A 85 14.76 -1.01 -4.62
C SER A 85 13.37 -0.40 -4.54
N ILE A 86 12.43 -1.14 -3.94
CA ILE A 86 11.14 -0.65 -3.49
C ILE A 86 11.20 -0.49 -1.96
N GLN A 87 10.79 0.67 -1.48
CA GLN A 87 10.77 1.00 -0.06
C GLN A 87 9.34 0.88 0.46
N ILE A 88 9.15 0.21 1.58
CA ILE A 88 7.85 0.00 2.21
C ILE A 88 7.78 0.89 3.45
N TYR A 89 6.80 1.78 3.46
CA TYR A 89 6.52 2.74 4.52
C TYR A 89 5.22 2.40 5.23
N TYR A 90 5.16 2.64 6.53
CA TYR A 90 3.93 2.78 7.29
C TYR A 90 3.77 4.25 7.70
N ARG A 91 2.74 4.90 7.15
CA ARG A 91 2.59 6.37 7.16
C ARG A 91 3.86 6.99 6.58
N ASP A 92 4.59 7.77 7.38
CA ASP A 92 5.83 8.43 6.96
C ASP A 92 7.11 7.69 7.42
N GLN A 93 6.96 6.56 8.13
CA GLN A 93 8.09 5.79 8.63
C GLN A 93 8.50 4.69 7.65
N LEU A 94 9.78 4.67 7.25
CA LEU A 94 10.37 3.57 6.49
C LEU A 94 10.43 2.31 7.36
N ILE A 95 9.83 1.21 6.89
CA ILE A 95 9.82 -0.08 7.57
C ILE A 95 10.91 -0.99 6.99
N THR A 96 10.95 -1.11 5.66
CA THR A 96 11.94 -1.96 4.99
C THR A 96 12.18 -1.51 3.55
N THR A 97 13.29 -1.97 2.98
CA THR A 97 13.64 -1.79 1.56
C THR A 97 13.87 -3.16 0.95
N GLN A 98 13.26 -3.41 -0.21
CA GLN A 98 13.24 -4.69 -0.89
C GLN A 98 13.71 -4.52 -2.33
N TYR A 99 14.56 -5.42 -2.81
CA TYR A 99 15.12 -5.34 -4.15
C TYR A 99 14.32 -6.20 -5.12
N ILE A 100 13.92 -5.63 -6.26
CA ILE A 100 13.19 -6.34 -7.31
C ILE A 100 14.19 -6.89 -8.32
N ASN A 101 14.49 -8.19 -8.23
CA ASN A 101 15.43 -8.87 -9.14
C ASN A 101 14.75 -9.66 -10.28
N HIS A 102 13.41 -9.77 -10.27
CA HIS A 102 12.65 -10.42 -11.32
C HIS A 102 11.26 -9.79 -11.46
N VAL A 103 10.65 -9.98 -12.64
CA VAL A 103 9.27 -9.55 -12.91
C VAL A 103 8.30 -10.57 -12.31
N ILE A 104 7.28 -10.07 -11.61
CA ILE A 104 6.27 -10.90 -10.95
C ILE A 104 5.03 -10.95 -11.84
N LYS A 105 4.75 -12.14 -12.40
CA LYS A 105 3.57 -12.39 -13.25
C LYS A 105 2.33 -12.86 -12.47
N GLY A 106 2.50 -13.14 -11.17
CA GLY A 106 1.44 -13.52 -10.26
C GLY A 106 0.74 -12.31 -9.64
N ASN A 107 -0.19 -12.57 -8.73
CA ASN A 107 -0.81 -11.53 -7.91
C ASN A 107 -0.18 -11.41 -6.52
N ASN A 108 0.90 -12.15 -6.22
CA ASN A 108 1.49 -12.19 -4.89
C ASN A 108 2.99 -11.96 -4.91
N LEU A 109 3.51 -11.51 -3.76
CA LEU A 109 4.90 -11.25 -3.51
C LEU A 109 5.24 -11.75 -2.10
N GLY A 110 6.28 -12.57 -2.03
CA GLY A 110 6.86 -13.04 -0.78
C GLY A 110 8.20 -12.37 -0.54
N PHE A 111 8.38 -11.82 0.65
CA PHE A 111 9.68 -11.38 1.12
C PHE A 111 10.15 -12.33 2.21
N ASN A 112 11.07 -13.21 1.82
CA ASN A 112 11.71 -14.18 2.69
C ASN A 112 12.86 -13.48 3.44
N GLU A 113 13.25 -14.00 4.60
CA GLU A 113 14.44 -13.54 5.35
C GLU A 113 14.37 -12.10 5.87
N MET A 114 13.19 -11.61 6.25
CA MET A 114 13.11 -10.38 7.03
C MET A 114 13.62 -10.61 8.45
N ASN A 115 14.32 -9.62 9.02
CA ASN A 115 14.68 -9.67 10.43
C ASN A 115 13.41 -9.66 11.32
N GLU A 116 13.47 -10.33 12.47
CA GLU A 116 12.33 -10.44 13.41
C GLU A 116 11.80 -9.08 13.90
N GLY A 117 12.66 -8.06 14.00
CA GLY A 117 12.24 -6.71 14.38
C GLY A 117 11.28 -6.09 13.38
N THR A 118 11.61 -6.19 12.09
CA THR A 118 10.78 -5.75 10.97
C THR A 118 9.49 -6.57 10.88
N LEU A 119 9.55 -7.89 11.06
CA LEU A 119 8.35 -8.73 11.06
C LEU A 119 7.39 -8.36 12.18
N LYS A 120 7.91 -8.13 13.39
CA LYS A 120 7.11 -7.67 14.54
C LYS A 120 6.48 -6.29 14.30
N GLN A 121 7.17 -5.40 13.58
CA GLN A 121 6.56 -4.13 13.15
C GLN A 121 5.39 -4.37 12.21
N PHE A 122 5.53 -5.25 11.22
CA PHE A 122 4.43 -5.62 10.34
C PHE A 122 3.27 -6.25 11.10
N GLU A 123 3.50 -7.16 12.04
CA GLU A 123 2.44 -7.74 12.87
C GLU A 123 1.65 -6.66 13.61
N ASN A 124 2.34 -5.70 14.23
CA ASN A 124 1.71 -4.60 14.93
C ASN A 124 0.86 -3.72 13.99
N ILE A 125 1.38 -3.42 12.80
CA ILE A 125 0.67 -2.64 11.78
C ILE A 125 -0.59 -3.37 11.31
N LEU A 126 -0.46 -4.67 10.97
CA LEU A 126 -1.57 -5.48 10.48
C LEU A 126 -2.68 -5.64 11.53
N ASN A 127 -2.30 -5.82 12.80
CA ASN A 127 -3.26 -5.88 13.91
C ASN A 127 -3.98 -4.54 14.14
N ALA A 128 -3.31 -3.41 13.94
CA ALA A 128 -3.89 -2.08 14.15
C ALA A 128 -4.81 -1.63 13.00
N GLU A 129 -4.45 -1.96 11.76
CA GLU A 129 -5.11 -1.41 10.57
C GLU A 129 -6.18 -2.34 9.97
N HIS A 130 -6.24 -3.60 10.43
CA HIS A 130 -7.13 -4.66 9.93
C HIS A 130 -7.01 -4.84 8.40
N ILE A 131 -5.78 -5.08 7.93
CA ILE A 131 -5.41 -5.27 6.52
C ILE A 131 -5.40 -6.76 6.16
#